data_AF-A0A5D0TVM5-F1
#
_entry.id   AF-A0A5D0TVM5-F1
#
_cell.length_a   1.000
_cell.length_b   1.000
_cell.length_c   1.000
_cell.angle_alpha   90.00
_cell.angle_beta   90.00
_cell.angle_gamma   90.00
#
_symmetry.space_group_name_H-M   'P 1'
#
loop_
_entity.id
_entity.type
_entity.pdbx_description
1 polymer ?
#
loop_
_entity_poly.entity_id
_entity_poly.type
_entity_poly.pdbx_seq_one_letter_code
_entity_poly.pdbx_strand_id
1 'polypeptide(L)'
;MGKGHGGHGDAETDAATTTLSRRAAQVQQGGARAAVLGVNDGLVSVLCIILGVAGAGSGQTAARLAGVAGMVAGAVSMAAGEWISVTAQVELFKGVLGDLRRIVRDHPGVVIGKLEEMLQDTGLPSDMSRAAAHEMARDEGTLFSTSARRVVGVNPDELGSPWRAAVSSFCLFGLGSLAPLLPWFFIGGRTAVVLSIAATGAAGLAVGGVVAYSSGRSVLYGAVRQLLIILLAAVVTYYIGALFDATWHAGTGT
;
A
#
# COMPACT_ATOMS: atom_id res chain seq x y z
N MET A 1 -21.40 48.39 17.25
CA MET A 1 -21.98 47.11 16.81
C MET A 1 -21.46 46.80 15.42
N GLY A 2 -20.52 45.86 15.29
CA GLY A 2 -19.99 45.40 14.00
C GLY A 2 -19.59 43.93 14.18
N LYS A 3 -20.51 43.02 13.86
CA LYS A 3 -20.35 41.57 14.02
C LYS A 3 -19.37 41.03 12.99
N GLY A 4 -18.58 40.04 13.41
CA GLY A 4 -17.57 39.38 12.60
C GLY A 4 -18.16 38.49 11.50
N HIS A 5 -17.40 38.34 10.42
CA HIS A 5 -17.62 37.40 9.31
C HIS A 5 -16.25 37.13 8.63
N GLY A 6 -15.33 36.46 9.34
CA GLY A 6 -13.99 36.14 8.79
C GLY A 6 -13.39 34.81 9.26
N GLY A 7 -14.05 34.05 10.16
CA GLY A 7 -13.44 32.86 10.77
C GLY A 7 -13.85 31.50 10.18
N HIS A 8 -14.87 31.43 9.32
CA HIS A 8 -15.37 30.14 8.79
C HIS A 8 -14.77 29.75 7.43
N GLY A 9 -14.51 30.71 6.53
CA GLY A 9 -13.94 30.41 5.21
C GLY A 9 -12.48 29.93 5.26
N ASP A 10 -11.68 30.48 6.17
CA ASP A 10 -10.27 30.13 6.31
C ASP A 10 -10.10 28.74 6.93
N ALA A 11 -10.92 28.39 7.93
CA ALA A 11 -10.87 27.07 8.60
C ALA A 11 -11.33 25.92 7.67
N GLU A 12 -12.33 26.16 6.81
CA GLU A 12 -12.81 25.16 5.86
C GLU A 12 -11.82 24.96 4.69
N THR A 13 -11.20 26.05 4.23
CA THR A 13 -10.15 26.02 3.20
C THR A 13 -8.87 25.34 3.71
N ASP A 14 -8.49 25.59 4.96
CA ASP A 14 -7.32 24.97 5.60
C ASP A 14 -7.55 23.47 5.88
N ALA A 15 -8.78 23.09 6.27
CA ALA A 15 -9.18 21.69 6.43
C ALA A 15 -9.22 20.92 5.11
N ALA A 16 -9.72 21.54 4.03
CA ALA A 16 -9.74 20.96 2.70
C ALA A 16 -8.32 20.76 2.14
N THR A 17 -7.47 21.78 2.28
CA THR A 17 -6.06 21.75 1.84
C THR A 17 -5.26 20.71 2.64
N THR A 18 -5.46 20.63 3.95
CA THR A 18 -4.83 19.62 4.82
C THR A 18 -5.25 18.20 4.45
N THR A 19 -6.54 18.00 4.13
CA THR A 19 -7.06 16.68 3.72
C THR A 19 -6.49 16.24 2.38
N LEU A 20 -6.39 17.16 1.41
CA LEU A 20 -5.77 16.91 0.10
C LEU A 20 -4.28 16.57 0.24
N SER A 21 -3.54 17.37 1.00
CA SER A 21 -2.12 17.13 1.28
C SER A 21 -1.89 15.78 1.95
N ARG A 22 -2.70 15.40 2.94
CA ARG A 22 -2.62 14.11 3.62
C ARG A 22 -2.91 12.94 2.68
N ARG A 23 -3.92 13.07 1.80
CA ARG A 23 -4.23 12.05 0.79
C ARG A 23 -3.12 11.92 -0.24
N ALA A 24 -2.60 13.04 -0.74
CA ALA A 24 -1.47 13.07 -1.66
C ALA A 24 -0.22 12.42 -1.05
N ALA A 25 0.09 12.74 0.22
CA ALA A 25 1.19 12.13 0.96
C ALA A 25 0.96 10.62 1.18
N GLN A 26 -0.24 10.16 1.53
CA GLN A 26 -0.53 8.73 1.66
C GLN A 26 -0.38 7.95 0.34
N VAL A 27 -0.65 8.59 -0.79
CA VAL A 27 -0.46 8.02 -2.12
C VAL A 27 1.02 8.03 -2.50
N GLN A 28 1.72 9.14 -2.30
CA GLN A 28 3.15 9.27 -2.60
C GLN A 28 4.02 8.36 -1.73
N GLN A 29 3.69 8.21 -0.45
CA GLN A 29 4.41 7.34 0.50
C GLN A 29 4.02 5.87 0.37
N GLY A 30 3.17 5.50 -0.61
CA GLY A 30 2.80 4.10 -0.89
C GLY A 30 1.87 3.45 0.15
N GLY A 31 1.58 4.10 1.28
CA GLY A 31 0.81 3.49 2.38
C GLY A 31 -0.61 3.06 2.00
N ALA A 32 -1.29 3.82 1.14
CA ALA A 32 -2.60 3.41 0.61
C ALA A 32 -2.51 2.16 -0.27
N ARG A 33 -1.45 2.05 -1.08
CA ARG A 33 -1.18 0.88 -1.92
C ARG A 33 -0.84 -0.34 -1.07
N ALA A 34 0.05 -0.20 -0.09
CA ALA A 34 0.45 -1.27 0.82
C ALA A 34 -0.73 -1.81 1.61
N ALA A 35 -1.62 -0.93 2.08
CA ALA A 35 -2.81 -1.33 2.82
C ALA A 35 -3.78 -2.18 2.00
N VAL A 36 -4.08 -1.74 0.77
CA VAL A 36 -4.93 -2.49 -0.16
C VAL A 36 -4.29 -3.81 -0.55
N LEU A 37 -2.98 -3.80 -0.81
CA LEU A 37 -2.21 -5.00 -1.10
C LEU A 37 -2.31 -6.00 0.06
N GLY A 38 -2.20 -5.55 1.31
CA GLY A 38 -2.21 -6.45 2.47
C GLY A 38 -3.54 -7.14 2.70
N VAL A 39 -4.64 -6.39 2.72
CA VAL A 39 -5.97 -7.02 2.85
C VAL A 39 -6.24 -7.98 1.71
N ASN A 40 -5.92 -7.56 0.48
CA ASN A 40 -6.18 -8.37 -0.69
C ASN A 40 -5.33 -9.64 -0.75
N ASP A 41 -4.05 -9.53 -0.42
CA ASP A 41 -3.13 -10.66 -0.40
C ASP A 41 -3.53 -11.66 0.68
N GLY A 42 -3.91 -11.21 1.88
CA GLY A 42 -4.43 -12.07 2.94
C GLY A 42 -5.73 -12.80 2.53
N LEU A 43 -6.65 -12.10 1.85
CA LEU A 43 -7.89 -12.70 1.33
C LEU A 43 -7.60 -13.81 0.32
N VAL A 44 -6.77 -13.53 -0.68
CA VAL A 44 -6.55 -14.43 -1.82
C VAL A 44 -5.59 -15.56 -1.45
N SER A 45 -4.43 -15.25 -0.88
CA SER A 45 -3.37 -16.24 -0.61
C SER A 45 -3.82 -17.31 0.38
N VAL A 46 -4.48 -16.93 1.48
CA VAL A 46 -4.95 -17.89 2.49
C VAL A 46 -6.12 -18.71 1.97
N LEU A 47 -7.01 -18.13 1.16
CA LEU A 47 -8.02 -18.90 0.43
C LEU A 47 -7.36 -19.97 -0.44
N CYS A 48 -6.35 -19.59 -1.24
CA CYS A 48 -5.66 -20.49 -2.15
C CYS A 48 -4.98 -21.66 -1.41
N ILE A 49 -4.30 -21.39 -0.30
CA ILE A 49 -3.67 -22.41 0.54
C ILE A 49 -4.72 -23.40 1.05
N ILE A 50 -5.81 -22.88 1.61
CA ILE A 50 -6.87 -23.71 2.17
C ILE A 50 -7.53 -24.57 1.08
N LEU A 51 -7.85 -23.98 -0.08
CA LEU A 51 -8.48 -24.69 -1.18
C LEU A 51 -7.56 -25.71 -1.84
N GLY A 52 -6.25 -25.45 -1.91
CA GLY A 52 -5.28 -26.44 -2.38
C GLY A 52 -5.28 -27.68 -1.49
N VAL A 53 -5.24 -27.51 -0.17
CA VAL A 53 -5.28 -28.63 0.78
C VAL A 53 -6.64 -29.33 0.80
N ALA A 54 -7.73 -28.56 0.70
CA ALA A 54 -9.08 -29.11 0.62
C ALA A 54 -9.32 -29.90 -0.68
N GLY A 55 -8.77 -29.41 -1.79
CA GLY A 55 -8.81 -30.09 -3.10
C GLY A 55 -8.00 -31.38 -3.08
N ALA A 56 -6.93 -31.43 -2.29
CA ALA A 56 -6.09 -32.62 -2.08
C ALA A 56 -6.69 -33.68 -1.13
N GLY A 57 -7.99 -33.61 -0.83
CA GLY A 57 -8.68 -34.60 0.01
C GLY A 57 -8.24 -34.68 1.48
N SER A 58 -7.36 -33.78 1.95
CA SER A 58 -6.60 -33.95 3.20
C SER A 58 -7.39 -33.75 4.51
N GLY A 59 -8.71 -33.58 4.44
CA GLY A 59 -9.60 -33.42 5.59
C GLY A 59 -9.61 -32.01 6.22
N GLN A 60 -10.61 -31.76 7.09
CA GLN A 60 -10.87 -30.43 7.67
C GLN A 60 -9.72 -29.94 8.56
N THR A 61 -9.08 -30.82 9.34
CA THR A 61 -7.97 -30.47 10.23
C THR A 61 -6.75 -29.97 9.46
N ALA A 62 -6.41 -30.64 8.35
CA ALA A 62 -5.29 -30.22 7.51
C ALA A 62 -5.55 -28.86 6.85
N ALA A 63 -6.75 -28.66 6.30
CA ALA A 63 -7.14 -27.38 5.70
C ALA A 63 -7.11 -26.21 6.70
N ARG A 64 -7.62 -26.42 7.93
CA ARG A 64 -7.51 -25.45 9.02
C ARG A 64 -6.07 -25.13 9.40
N LEU A 65 -5.25 -26.18 9.60
CA LEU A 65 -3.86 -26.01 9.99
C LEU A 65 -3.08 -25.25 8.93
N ALA A 66 -3.27 -25.61 7.66
CA ALA A 66 -2.65 -24.93 6.51
C ALA A 66 -3.11 -23.48 6.41
N GLY A 67 -4.40 -23.19 6.63
CA GLY A 67 -4.92 -21.82 6.64
C GLY A 67 -4.34 -20.98 7.77
N VAL A 68 -4.27 -21.50 9.00
CA VAL A 68 -3.66 -20.77 10.14
C VAL A 68 -2.16 -20.57 9.93
N ALA A 69 -1.45 -21.60 9.47
CA ALA A 69 -0.02 -21.51 9.17
C ALA A 69 0.24 -20.50 8.05
N GLY A 70 -0.55 -20.55 6.97
CA GLY A 70 -0.49 -19.62 5.85
C GLY A 70 -0.79 -18.18 6.26
N MET A 71 -1.79 -17.97 7.12
CA MET A 71 -2.08 -16.67 7.71
C MET A 71 -0.88 -16.09 8.47
N VAL A 72 -0.31 -16.86 9.39
CA VAL A 72 0.81 -16.39 10.22
C VAL A 72 2.07 -16.18 9.37
N ALA A 73 2.43 -17.16 8.54
CA ALA A 73 3.60 -17.08 7.68
C ALA A 73 3.48 -15.92 6.68
N GLY A 74 2.32 -15.76 6.06
CA GLY A 74 2.03 -14.66 5.13
C GLY A 74 2.07 -13.30 5.81
N ALA A 75 1.43 -13.14 6.98
CA ALA A 75 1.44 -11.88 7.72
C ALA A 75 2.85 -11.47 8.15
N VAL A 76 3.66 -12.41 8.66
CA VAL A 76 5.06 -12.16 9.04
C VAL A 76 5.91 -11.81 7.81
N SER A 77 5.78 -12.58 6.73
CA SER A 77 6.51 -12.33 5.48
C SER A 77 6.19 -10.96 4.90
N MET A 78 4.92 -10.58 4.90
CA MET A 78 4.49 -9.27 4.42
C MET A 78 5.00 -8.13 5.32
N ALA A 79 4.94 -8.28 6.64
CA ALA A 79 5.46 -7.29 7.58
C ALA A 79 6.97 -7.08 7.38
N ALA A 80 7.73 -8.17 7.25
CA ALA A 80 9.16 -8.13 7.00
C ALA A 80 9.48 -7.48 5.64
N GLY A 81 8.76 -7.87 4.58
CA GLY A 81 8.92 -7.30 3.24
C GLY A 81 8.67 -5.80 3.20
N GLU A 82 7.59 -5.34 3.85
CA GLU A 82 7.27 -3.91 3.90
C GLU A 82 8.28 -3.13 4.75
N TRP A 83 8.74 -3.69 5.88
CA TRP A 83 9.78 -3.07 6.70
C TRP A 83 11.07 -2.89 5.91
N ILE A 84 11.54 -3.94 5.21
CA ILE A 84 12.77 -3.91 4.41
C ILE A 84 12.62 -2.89 3.27
N SER A 85 11.49 -2.92 2.56
CA SER A 85 11.21 -2.01 1.44
C SER A 85 11.24 -0.54 1.87
N VAL A 86 10.52 -0.18 2.94
CA VAL A 86 10.46 1.20 3.43
C VAL A 86 11.79 1.63 4.05
N THR A 87 12.50 0.72 4.73
CA THR A 87 13.84 1.02 5.27
C THR A 87 14.82 1.35 4.15
N ALA A 88 14.88 0.53 3.10
CA ALA A 88 15.72 0.78 1.94
C ALA A 88 15.37 2.10 1.26
N GLN A 89 14.08 2.42 1.09
CA GLN A 89 13.63 3.70 0.55
C GLN A 89 14.13 4.88 1.40
N VAL A 90 13.98 4.81 2.73
CA VAL A 90 14.43 5.85 3.66
C VAL A 90 15.95 6.02 3.59
N GLU A 91 16.71 4.94 3.54
CA GLU A 91 18.18 4.97 3.44
C GLU A 91 18.65 5.60 2.14
N LEU A 92 18.03 5.23 1.01
CA LEU A 92 18.32 5.82 -0.29
C LEU A 92 18.03 7.33 -0.29
N PHE A 93 16.88 7.76 0.23
CA PHE A 93 16.56 9.18 0.33
C PHE A 93 17.51 9.94 1.26
N LYS A 94 17.92 9.34 2.39
CA LYS A 94 18.94 9.94 3.27
C LYS A 94 20.28 10.12 2.55
N GLY A 95 20.67 9.16 1.71
CA GLY A 95 21.86 9.28 0.86
C GLY A 95 21.77 10.49 -0.07
N VAL A 96 20.68 10.59 -0.84
CA VAL A 96 20.44 11.72 -1.76
C VAL A 96 20.40 13.05 -1.02
N LEU A 97 19.75 13.12 0.14
CA LEU A 97 19.71 14.33 0.96
C LEU A 97 21.08 14.67 1.56
N GLY A 98 21.90 13.67 1.86
CA GLY A 98 23.29 13.84 2.29
C GLY A 98 24.14 14.48 1.19
N ASP A 99 24.01 14.00 -0.04
CA ASP A 99 24.71 14.57 -1.20
C ASP A 99 24.22 15.99 -1.51
N LEU A 100 22.91 16.23 -1.48
CA LEU A 100 22.35 17.57 -1.62
C LEU A 100 22.90 18.52 -0.55
N ARG A 101 22.95 18.09 0.71
CA ARG A 101 23.49 18.91 1.81
C ARG A 101 24.96 19.25 1.59
N ARG A 102 25.75 18.33 1.03
CA ARG A 102 27.14 18.60 0.63
C ARG A 102 27.22 19.64 -0.48
N ILE A 103 26.40 19.51 -1.53
CA ILE A 103 26.38 20.46 -2.65
C ILE A 103 25.92 21.85 -2.21
N VAL A 104 24.88 21.94 -1.37
CA VAL A 104 24.40 23.22 -0.82
C VAL A 104 25.51 23.95 -0.05
N ARG A 105 26.33 23.22 0.70
CA ARG A 105 27.44 23.79 1.47
C ARG A 105 28.64 24.17 0.59
N ASP A 106 29.09 23.24 -0.24
CA ASP A 106 30.37 23.34 -0.94
C ASP A 106 30.22 24.12 -2.27
N HIS A 107 29.05 24.04 -2.90
CA HIS A 107 28.75 24.60 -4.21
C HIS A 107 27.33 25.21 -4.30
N PRO A 108 26.96 26.19 -3.44
CA PRO A 108 25.60 26.73 -3.36
C PRO A 108 25.11 27.31 -4.70
N GLY A 109 26.00 27.90 -5.50
CA GLY A 109 25.67 28.47 -6.80
C GLY A 109 25.04 27.47 -7.78
N VAL A 110 25.41 26.19 -7.69
CA VAL A 110 24.82 25.12 -8.51
C VAL A 110 23.34 24.92 -8.17
N VAL A 111 23.02 24.93 -6.87
CA VAL A 111 21.65 24.72 -6.38
C VAL A 111 20.77 25.93 -6.67
N ILE A 112 21.32 27.14 -6.50
CA ILE A 112 20.63 28.40 -6.82
C ILE A 112 20.29 28.46 -8.31
N GLY A 113 21.25 28.14 -9.18
CA GLY A 113 21.00 28.11 -10.62
C GLY A 113 19.90 27.11 -11.01
N LYS A 114 19.87 25.94 -10.36
CA LYS A 114 18.81 24.95 -10.62
C LYS A 114 17.43 25.38 -10.12
N LEU A 115 17.38 26.13 -9.01
CA LEU A 115 16.13 26.76 -8.55
C LEU A 115 15.66 27.86 -9.51
N GLU A 116 16.55 28.69 -10.03
CA GLU A 116 16.23 29.71 -11.04
C GLU A 116 15.62 29.05 -12.30
N GLU A 117 16.25 28.00 -12.82
CA GLU A 117 15.75 27.21 -13.96
C GLU A 117 14.35 26.64 -13.69
N MET A 118 14.14 25.99 -12.54
CA MET A 118 12.84 25.42 -12.18
C MET A 118 11.73 26.47 -12.03
N LEU A 119 12.05 27.65 -11.49
CA LEU A 119 11.10 28.76 -11.40
C LEU A 119 10.75 29.31 -12.79
N GLN A 120 11.72 29.39 -13.70
CA GLN A 120 11.48 29.77 -15.10
C GLN A 120 10.59 28.75 -15.82
N ASP A 121 10.83 27.45 -15.61
CA ASP A 121 9.99 26.38 -16.18
C ASP A 121 8.54 26.42 -15.66
N THR A 122 8.33 26.96 -14.45
CA THR A 122 7.00 27.19 -13.88
C THR A 122 6.30 28.42 -14.51
N GLY A 123 7.01 29.18 -15.34
CA GLY A 123 6.50 30.35 -16.07
C GLY A 123 6.89 31.69 -15.46
N LEU A 124 7.81 31.73 -14.48
CA LEU A 124 8.28 33.01 -13.92
C LEU A 124 9.29 33.68 -14.86
N PRO A 125 9.13 34.99 -15.16
CA PRO A 125 10.14 35.81 -15.80
C PRO A 125 11.53 35.66 -15.17
N SER A 126 12.57 35.62 -16.01
CA SER A 126 13.97 35.41 -15.61
C SER A 126 14.40 36.26 -14.40
N ASP A 127 14.08 37.55 -14.42
CA ASP A 127 14.50 38.49 -13.38
C ASP A 127 13.86 38.16 -12.02
N MET A 128 12.60 37.74 -12.01
CA MET A 128 11.89 37.31 -10.80
C MET A 128 12.38 35.95 -10.31
N SER A 129 12.62 35.01 -11.21
CA SER A 129 13.17 33.69 -10.87
C SER A 129 14.53 33.81 -10.20
N ARG A 130 15.41 34.66 -10.74
CA ARG A 130 16.70 34.97 -10.15
C ARG A 130 16.57 35.61 -8.77
N ALA A 131 15.76 36.67 -8.65
CA ALA A 131 15.56 37.35 -7.39
C ALA A 131 15.01 36.40 -6.30
N ALA A 132 14.02 35.58 -6.65
CA ALA A 132 13.43 34.60 -5.74
C ALA A 132 14.44 33.53 -5.32
N ALA A 133 15.18 32.93 -6.25
CA ALA A 133 16.18 31.91 -5.94
C ALA A 133 17.29 32.45 -5.02
N HIS A 134 17.76 33.67 -5.25
CA HIS A 134 18.76 34.32 -4.39
C HIS A 134 18.22 34.70 -3.01
N GLU A 135 16.94 35.09 -2.90
CA GLU A 135 16.32 35.35 -1.61
C GLU A 135 16.21 34.06 -0.78
N MET A 136 15.83 32.95 -1.40
CA MET A 136 15.78 31.62 -0.77
C MET A 136 17.15 31.10 -0.36
N ALA A 137 18.21 31.58 -1.01
CA ALA A 137 19.60 31.21 -0.74
C ALA A 137 20.23 31.95 0.45
N ARG A 138 19.54 32.93 1.06
CA ARG A 138 20.06 33.68 2.22
C ARG A 138 20.28 32.82 3.45
N ASP A 139 19.56 31.72 3.56
CA ASP A 139 19.68 30.76 4.65
C ASP A 139 19.95 29.36 4.07
N GLU A 140 21.03 28.72 4.53
CA GLU A 140 21.44 27.38 4.06
C GLU A 140 20.34 26.34 4.33
N GLY A 141 19.64 26.45 5.48
CA GLY A 141 18.54 25.55 5.84
C GLY A 141 17.34 25.68 4.90
N THR A 142 16.98 26.91 4.55
CA THR A 142 15.90 27.24 3.62
C THR A 142 16.26 26.81 2.20
N LEU A 143 17.50 27.06 1.75
CA LEU A 143 18.00 26.61 0.47
C LEU A 143 17.98 25.08 0.36
N PHE A 144 18.48 24.38 1.38
CA PHE A 144 18.45 22.92 1.45
C PHE A 144 17.02 22.38 1.42
N SER A 145 16.16 22.85 2.32
CA SER A 145 14.81 22.30 2.48
C SER A 145 13.90 22.60 1.29
N THR A 146 14.07 23.77 0.66
CA THR A 146 13.40 24.12 -0.59
C THR A 146 13.88 23.24 -1.74
N SER A 147 15.20 23.10 -1.90
CA SER A 147 15.77 22.34 -3.00
C SER A 147 15.47 20.85 -2.87
N ALA A 148 15.48 20.31 -1.65
CA ALA A 148 15.04 18.95 -1.38
C ALA A 148 13.61 18.70 -1.90
N ARG A 149 12.68 19.60 -1.55
CA ARG A 149 11.27 19.47 -1.94
C ARG A 149 11.00 19.78 -3.41
N ARG A 150 11.63 20.83 -3.97
CA ARG A 150 11.28 21.38 -5.28
C ARG A 150 12.16 20.89 -6.41
N VAL A 151 13.45 20.68 -6.15
CA VAL A 151 14.41 20.22 -7.16
C VAL A 151 14.56 18.70 -7.13
N VAL A 152 14.74 18.12 -5.94
CA VAL A 152 14.90 16.67 -5.78
C VAL A 152 13.55 15.94 -5.69
N GLY A 153 12.49 16.64 -5.29
CA GLY A 153 11.16 16.06 -5.13
C GLY A 153 11.00 15.20 -3.87
N VAL A 154 11.90 15.34 -2.90
CA VAL A 154 11.91 14.56 -1.65
C VAL A 154 11.63 15.48 -0.48
N ASN A 155 10.58 15.17 0.28
CA ASN A 155 10.30 15.89 1.52
C ASN A 155 11.11 15.26 2.68
N PRO A 156 12.10 15.97 3.26
CA PRO A 156 12.96 15.42 4.32
C PRO A 156 12.20 15.03 5.58
N ASP A 157 11.06 15.68 5.81
CA ASP A 157 10.24 15.53 7.00
C ASP A 157 9.26 14.34 6.90
N GLU A 158 9.17 13.73 5.71
CA GLU A 158 8.11 12.76 5.36
C GLU A 158 8.65 11.51 4.67
N LEU A 159 9.80 11.00 5.13
CA LEU A 159 10.42 9.79 4.58
C LEU A 159 9.64 8.49 4.88
N GLY A 160 8.58 8.56 5.69
CA GLY A 160 7.81 7.39 6.12
C GLY A 160 8.38 6.69 7.36
N SER A 161 7.68 5.66 7.83
CA SER A 161 8.07 4.88 9.01
C SER A 161 8.01 3.38 8.70
N PRO A 162 9.17 2.69 8.65
CA PRO A 162 9.21 1.26 8.37
C PRO A 162 8.35 0.42 9.32
N TRP A 163 8.37 0.75 10.62
CA TRP A 163 7.58 0.05 11.63
C TRP A 163 6.07 0.22 11.44
N ARG A 164 5.62 1.44 11.12
CA ARG A 164 4.19 1.67 10.86
C ARG A 164 3.74 0.89 9.61
N ALA A 165 4.56 0.85 8.56
CA ALA A 165 4.26 0.10 7.34
C ALA A 165 4.22 -1.41 7.60
N ALA A 166 5.18 -1.94 8.36
CA ALA A 166 5.25 -3.35 8.73
C ALA A 166 4.05 -3.81 9.57
N VAL A 167 3.74 -3.08 10.65
CA VAL A 167 2.62 -3.41 11.57
C VAL A 167 1.28 -3.28 10.86
N SER A 168 1.08 -2.23 10.07
CA SER A 168 -0.17 -2.09 9.30
C SER A 168 -0.33 -3.21 8.28
N SER A 169 0.72 -3.60 7.56
CA SER A 169 0.69 -4.72 6.62
C SER A 169 0.40 -6.05 7.31
N PHE A 170 1.05 -6.33 8.45
CA PHE A 170 0.77 -7.51 9.28
C PHE A 170 -0.72 -7.60 9.65
N CYS A 171 -1.27 -6.52 10.20
CA CYS A 171 -2.66 -6.48 10.65
C CYS A 171 -3.64 -6.58 9.48
N LEU A 172 -3.39 -5.88 8.37
CA LEU A 172 -4.29 -5.88 7.21
C LEU A 172 -4.30 -7.24 6.50
N PHE A 173 -3.14 -7.88 6.37
CA PHE A 173 -3.05 -9.26 5.90
C PHE A 173 -3.80 -10.21 6.81
N GLY A 174 -3.51 -10.15 8.12
CA GLY A 174 -4.18 -10.97 9.12
C GLY A 174 -5.70 -10.82 9.06
N LEU A 175 -6.21 -9.58 9.05
CA LEU A 175 -7.63 -9.30 8.93
C LEU A 175 -8.24 -9.83 7.63
N GLY A 176 -7.55 -9.65 6.50
CA GLY A 176 -7.99 -10.17 5.20
C GLY A 176 -8.11 -11.70 5.21
N SER A 177 -7.17 -12.38 5.85
CA SER A 177 -7.14 -13.85 5.91
C SER A 177 -8.23 -14.48 6.79
N LEU A 178 -8.89 -13.71 7.66
CA LEU A 178 -9.96 -14.25 8.51
C LEU A 178 -11.18 -14.69 7.69
N ALA A 179 -11.51 -13.97 6.61
CA ALA A 179 -12.66 -14.28 5.77
C ALA A 179 -12.61 -15.70 5.16
N PRO A 180 -11.51 -16.14 4.51
CA PRO A 180 -11.41 -17.52 4.04
C PRO A 180 -11.30 -18.54 5.17
N LEU A 181 -10.71 -18.17 6.32
CA LEU A 181 -10.36 -19.12 7.38
C LEU A 181 -11.53 -19.44 8.33
N LEU A 182 -12.39 -18.46 8.64
CA LEU A 182 -13.47 -18.58 9.63
C LEU A 182 -14.39 -19.79 9.42
N PRO A 183 -14.91 -20.08 8.20
CA PRO A 183 -15.82 -21.21 7.98
C PRO A 183 -15.23 -22.56 8.41
N TRP A 184 -13.91 -22.72 8.27
CA TRP A 184 -13.23 -23.99 8.54
C TRP A 184 -13.18 -24.35 10.03
N PHE A 185 -13.33 -23.39 10.93
CA PHE A 185 -13.40 -23.67 12.37
C PHE A 185 -14.69 -24.36 12.79
N PHE A 186 -15.78 -24.17 12.04
CA PHE A 186 -17.11 -24.64 12.41
C PHE A 186 -17.61 -25.78 11.53
N ILE A 187 -17.25 -25.77 10.25
CA ILE A 187 -17.82 -26.67 9.23
C ILE A 187 -16.67 -27.30 8.42
N GLY A 188 -16.87 -28.53 7.94
CA GLY A 188 -15.93 -29.27 7.10
C GLY A 188 -16.49 -29.63 5.72
N GLY A 189 -15.65 -30.25 4.89
CA GLY A 189 -16.03 -30.78 3.58
C GLY A 189 -16.40 -29.70 2.55
N ARG A 190 -17.25 -30.07 1.58
CA ARG A 190 -17.65 -29.19 0.46
C ARG A 190 -18.34 -27.92 0.92
N THR A 191 -19.12 -27.99 2.01
CA THR A 191 -19.79 -26.81 2.58
C THR A 191 -18.79 -25.77 3.07
N ALA A 192 -17.70 -26.20 3.72
CA ALA A 192 -16.63 -25.29 4.16
C ALA A 192 -15.95 -24.60 2.98
N VAL A 193 -15.70 -25.33 1.89
CA VAL A 193 -15.15 -24.79 0.63
C VAL A 193 -16.05 -23.68 0.07
N VAL A 194 -17.34 -23.96 -0.10
CA VAL A 194 -18.30 -22.98 -0.64
C VAL A 194 -18.42 -21.75 0.24
N LEU A 195 -18.53 -21.93 1.56
CA LEU A 195 -18.63 -20.81 2.51
C LEU A 195 -17.33 -19.99 2.56
N SER A 196 -16.17 -20.62 2.46
CA SER A 196 -14.87 -19.95 2.40
C SER A 196 -14.76 -19.08 1.14
N ILE A 197 -15.12 -19.62 -0.03
CA ILE A 197 -15.16 -18.86 -1.29
C ILE A 197 -16.17 -17.71 -1.20
N ALA A 198 -17.37 -17.96 -0.67
CA ALA A 198 -18.41 -16.94 -0.55
C ALA A 198 -18.00 -15.81 0.41
N ALA A 199 -17.43 -16.14 1.57
CA ALA A 199 -16.95 -15.17 2.55
C ALA A 199 -15.82 -14.30 1.97
N THR A 200 -14.83 -14.92 1.34
CA THR A 200 -13.73 -14.20 0.67
C THR A 200 -14.25 -13.36 -0.51
N GLY A 201 -15.18 -13.88 -1.29
CA GLY A 201 -15.82 -13.16 -2.39
C GLY A 201 -16.57 -11.91 -1.91
N ALA A 202 -17.34 -12.02 -0.83
CA ALA A 202 -18.05 -10.90 -0.23
C ALA A 202 -17.09 -9.84 0.32
N ALA A 203 -16.05 -10.26 1.05
CA ALA A 203 -15.01 -9.35 1.53
C ALA A 203 -14.24 -8.69 0.37
N GLY A 204 -13.93 -9.45 -0.68
CA GLY A 204 -13.29 -8.96 -1.90
C GLY A 204 -14.14 -7.93 -2.65
N LEU A 205 -15.45 -8.15 -2.77
CA LEU A 205 -16.37 -7.18 -3.37
C LEU A 205 -16.34 -5.85 -2.59
N ALA A 206 -16.35 -5.91 -1.26
CA ALA A 206 -16.29 -4.73 -0.41
C ALA A 206 -14.96 -3.99 -0.58
N VAL A 207 -13.82 -4.68 -0.48
CA VAL A 207 -12.48 -4.09 -0.64
C VAL A 207 -12.31 -3.50 -2.04
N GLY A 208 -12.65 -4.26 -3.09
CA GLY A 208 -12.57 -3.80 -4.47
C GLY A 208 -13.45 -2.59 -4.75
N GLY A 209 -14.65 -2.55 -4.18
CA GLY A 209 -15.58 -1.43 -4.27
C GLY A 209 -15.06 -0.17 -3.57
N VAL A 210 -14.53 -0.29 -2.35
CA VAL A 210 -13.94 0.82 -1.59
C VAL A 210 -12.75 1.41 -2.34
N VAL A 211 -11.85 0.56 -2.85
CA VAL A 211 -10.67 1.00 -3.61
C VAL A 211 -11.08 1.74 -4.89
N ALA A 212 -12.07 1.23 -5.63
CA ALA A 212 -12.56 1.90 -6.82
C ALA A 212 -13.20 3.25 -6.51
N TYR A 213 -14.03 3.32 -5.46
CA TYR A 213 -14.64 4.56 -4.99
C TYR A 213 -13.57 5.60 -4.63
N SER A 214 -12.57 5.22 -3.83
CA SER A 214 -11.47 6.11 -3.42
C SER A 214 -10.60 6.57 -4.59
N SER A 215 -10.62 5.84 -5.71
CA SER A 215 -9.86 6.15 -6.93
C SER A 215 -10.68 6.90 -7.99
N GLY A 216 -11.92 7.29 -7.70
CA GLY A 216 -12.81 7.95 -8.67
C GLY A 216 -13.30 7.04 -9.80
N ARG A 217 -13.19 5.71 -9.65
CA ARG A 217 -13.66 4.72 -10.63
C ARG A 217 -15.03 4.18 -10.22
N SER A 218 -15.75 3.56 -11.15
CA SER A 218 -17.02 2.91 -10.84
C SER A 218 -16.84 1.78 -9.82
N VAL A 219 -17.60 1.82 -8.73
CA VAL A 219 -17.59 0.81 -7.65
C VAL A 219 -17.81 -0.60 -8.19
N LEU A 220 -18.79 -0.75 -9.09
CA LEU A 220 -19.13 -2.04 -9.69
C LEU A 220 -17.94 -2.68 -10.41
N TYR A 221 -17.19 -1.90 -11.19
CA TYR A 221 -15.99 -2.37 -11.88
C TYR A 221 -14.93 -2.88 -10.88
N GLY A 222 -14.66 -2.12 -9.82
CA GLY A 222 -13.68 -2.51 -8.79
C GLY A 222 -14.06 -3.80 -8.07
N ALA A 223 -15.33 -3.90 -7.67
CA ALA A 223 -15.88 -5.06 -6.97
C ALA A 223 -15.87 -6.30 -7.88
N VAL A 224 -16.40 -6.22 -9.09
CA VAL A 224 -16.47 -7.35 -10.04
C VAL A 224 -15.07 -7.83 -10.41
N ARG A 225 -14.13 -6.91 -10.72
CA ARG A 225 -12.74 -7.25 -10.99
C ARG A 225 -12.13 -8.06 -9.84
N GLN A 226 -12.36 -7.62 -8.61
CA GLN A 226 -11.82 -8.29 -7.42
C GLN A 226 -12.42 -9.68 -7.22
N LEU A 227 -13.74 -9.82 -7.40
CA LEU A 227 -14.42 -11.10 -7.33
C LEU A 227 -13.90 -12.09 -8.38
N LEU A 228 -13.72 -11.65 -9.63
CA LEU A 228 -13.20 -12.49 -10.72
C LEU A 228 -11.79 -13.02 -10.41
N ILE A 229 -10.91 -12.18 -9.85
CA ILE A 229 -9.56 -12.58 -9.44
C ILE A 229 -9.64 -13.66 -8.35
N ILE A 230 -10.48 -13.47 -7.33
CA ILE A 230 -10.67 -14.43 -6.23
C ILE A 230 -11.20 -15.77 -6.77
N LEU A 231 -12.23 -15.74 -7.62
CA LEU A 231 -12.82 -16.95 -8.19
C LEU A 231 -11.84 -17.71 -9.07
N LEU A 232 -11.06 -17.00 -9.91
CA LEU A 232 -10.03 -17.62 -10.74
C LEU A 232 -8.96 -18.29 -9.89
N ALA A 233 -8.43 -17.58 -8.88
CA ALA A 233 -7.42 -18.12 -7.97
C ALA A 233 -7.94 -19.34 -7.20
N ALA A 234 -9.19 -19.29 -6.74
CA ALA A 234 -9.86 -20.40 -6.06
C ALA A 234 -10.01 -21.64 -6.95
N VAL A 235 -10.46 -21.46 -8.19
CA VAL A 235 -10.58 -22.55 -9.17
C VAL A 235 -9.22 -23.18 -9.42
N VAL A 236 -8.21 -22.37 -9.77
CA VAL A 236 -6.87 -22.87 -10.09
C VAL A 236 -6.29 -23.68 -8.92
N THR A 237 -6.34 -23.15 -7.70
CA THR A 237 -5.71 -23.80 -6.54
C THR A 237 -6.45 -25.03 -6.05
N TYR A 238 -7.79 -25.02 -6.08
CA TYR A 238 -8.59 -26.21 -5.78
C TYR A 238 -8.29 -27.36 -6.73
N TYR A 239 -8.24 -27.09 -8.04
CA TYR A 239 -7.97 -28.12 -9.04
C TYR A 239 -6.52 -28.60 -9.03
N ILE A 240 -5.54 -27.73 -8.71
CA ILE A 240 -4.17 -28.19 -8.45
C ILE A 240 -4.16 -29.19 -7.30
N GLY A 241 -4.85 -28.89 -6.19
CA GLY A 241 -5.01 -29.83 -5.07
C GLY A 241 -5.63 -31.16 -5.51
N ALA A 242 -6.70 -31.11 -6.30
CA ALA A 242 -7.37 -32.30 -6.81
C ALA A 242 -6.49 -33.14 -7.76
N LEU A 243 -5.61 -32.50 -8.54
CA LEU A 243 -4.61 -33.21 -9.37
C LEU A 243 -3.58 -33.93 -8.50
N PHE A 244 -3.15 -33.32 -7.39
CA PHE A 244 -2.26 -33.99 -6.44
C PHE A 244 -2.93 -35.21 -5.78
N ASP A 245 -4.20 -35.10 -5.38
CA ASP A 245 -4.98 -36.24 -4.85
C ASP A 245 -5.01 -37.41 -5.85
N ALA A 246 -5.37 -37.11 -7.10
CA ALA A 246 -5.50 -38.12 -8.16
C ALA A 246 -4.16 -38.80 -8.50
N THR A 247 -3.05 -38.05 -8.53
CA THR A 247 -1.73 -38.57 -8.92
C THR A 247 -1.01 -39.27 -7.77
N TRP A 248 -1.10 -38.72 -6.55
CA TRP A 248 -0.45 -39.30 -5.37
C TRP A 248 -1.06 -40.66 -5.00
N HIS A 249 -2.39 -40.78 -5.06
CA HIS A 249 -3.08 -42.05 -4.82
C HIS A 249 -2.97 -43.05 -5.96
N ALA A 250 -2.73 -42.61 -7.20
CA ALA A 250 -2.43 -43.50 -8.33
C ALA A 250 -1.02 -44.13 -8.21
N GLY A 251 -0.09 -43.50 -7.47
CA GLY A 251 1.26 -44.01 -7.25
C GLY A 251 1.43 -44.97 -6.06
N THR A 252 0.51 -44.93 -5.09
CA THR A 252 0.55 -45.79 -3.88
C THR A 252 -0.26 -47.08 -4.02
N GLY A 253 -0.48 -47.56 -5.25
CA GLY A 253 -1.08 -48.86 -5.51
C GLY A 253 -0.14 -50.02 -5.16
N THR A 254 0.09 -50.23 -3.86
CA THR A 254 0.53 -51.48 -3.22
C THR A 254 -0.20 -51.63 -1.89
#